data_AF-A0A1G2FZY6-F1
#
_entry.id   AF-A0A1G2FZY6-F1
#
_cell.length_a   1.000
_cell.length_b   1.000
_cell.length_c   1.000
_cell.angle_alpha   90.00
_cell.angle_beta   90.00
_cell.angle_gamma   90.00
#
_symmetry.space_group_name_H-M   'P 1'
#
loop_
_entity.id
_entity.type
_entity.pdbx_description
1 polymer ?
#
loop_
_entity_poly.entity_id
_entity_poly.type
_entity_poly.pdbx_seq_one_letter_code
_entity_poly.pdbx_strand_id
1 'polypeptide(L)'
;MPEVEERTKNFINTVIFVSRIFSGLKDKFLARKLYDKLSDFVSVYSLPPKDNVAQYSTTLLTTTNSLLELLDYLEHSKTTAATPLLYARRSLFAFKLQLIRIQPGQPIIEKERAASPVTPKIKKEINLSGNKEKILNYIKRSPDSRTKDIIYEFSVLSERTVKRNLKELVSGGLVKKSSKDKDKAVYYHVI
;
A
#
# COMPACT_ATOMS: atom_id res chain seq x y z
N MET A 1 0.63 26.47 2.48
CA MET A 1 1.06 26.64 1.07
C MET A 1 2.47 26.13 0.71
N PRO A 2 3.46 25.92 1.61
CA PRO A 2 4.81 25.49 1.18
C PRO A 2 4.88 24.06 0.64
N GLU A 3 4.01 23.15 1.08
CA GLU A 3 4.02 21.75 0.64
C GLU A 3 3.63 21.56 -0.83
N VAL A 4 2.75 22.42 -1.37
CA VAL A 4 2.32 22.36 -2.78
C VAL A 4 3.41 22.85 -3.71
N GLU A 5 4.13 23.89 -3.29
CA GLU A 5 5.26 24.45 -4.02
C GLU A 5 6.44 23.47 -4.06
N GLU A 6 6.75 22.83 -2.92
CA GLU A 6 7.80 21.80 -2.85
C GLU A 6 7.44 20.56 -3.69
N ARG A 7 6.17 20.14 -3.68
CA ARG A 7 5.69 19.03 -4.54
C ARG A 7 5.85 19.36 -6.02
N THR A 8 5.48 20.56 -6.41
CA THR A 8 5.62 21.03 -7.80
C THR A 8 7.09 21.09 -8.20
N LYS A 9 7.97 21.56 -7.31
CA LYS A 9 9.42 21.55 -7.52
C LYS A 9 9.97 20.14 -7.71
N ASN A 10 9.55 19.17 -6.89
CA ASN A 10 9.99 17.77 -7.03
C ASN A 10 9.48 17.13 -8.31
N PHE A 11 8.25 17.44 -8.71
CA PHE A 11 7.70 17.03 -10.00
C PHE A 11 8.53 17.58 -11.18
N ILE A 12 8.79 18.89 -11.20
CA ILE A 12 9.58 19.55 -12.26
C ILE A 12 10.98 18.95 -12.34
N ASN A 13 11.65 18.79 -11.19
CA ASN A 13 12.98 18.19 -11.12
C ASN A 13 12.98 16.76 -11.69
N THR A 14 11.97 15.96 -11.35
CA THR A 14 11.81 14.61 -11.88
C THR A 14 11.75 14.63 -13.40
N VAL A 15 10.89 15.46 -13.98
CA VAL A 15 10.73 15.58 -15.43
C VAL A 15 12.05 15.98 -16.09
N ILE A 16 12.76 16.97 -15.54
CA ILE A 16 14.06 17.43 -16.07
C ILE A 16 15.10 16.30 -16.05
N PHE A 17 15.27 15.63 -14.91
CA PHE A 17 16.30 14.60 -14.78
C PHE A 17 15.99 13.36 -15.62
N VAL A 18 14.74 12.94 -15.69
CA VAL A 18 14.32 11.84 -16.56
C VAL A 18 14.48 12.20 -18.04
N SER A 19 14.22 13.45 -18.43
CA SER A 19 14.47 13.92 -19.80
C SER A 19 15.96 13.90 -20.16
N ARG A 20 16.85 14.20 -19.20
CA ARG A 20 18.30 14.05 -19.40
C ARG A 20 18.73 12.59 -19.55
N ILE A 21 18.08 11.67 -18.85
CA ILE A 21 18.30 10.23 -19.04
C ILE A 21 17.87 9.83 -20.46
N PHE A 22 16.69 10.29 -20.89
CA PHE A 22 16.16 10.03 -22.22
C PHE A 22 17.14 10.45 -23.34
N SER A 23 17.76 11.63 -23.24
CA SER A 23 18.76 12.07 -24.23
C SER A 23 20.03 11.21 -24.27
N GLY A 24 20.33 10.46 -23.20
CA GLY A 24 21.50 9.58 -23.13
C GLY A 24 21.22 8.14 -23.56
N LEU A 25 19.96 7.75 -23.79
CA LEU A 25 19.59 6.38 -24.13
C LEU A 25 19.83 6.09 -25.61
N LYS A 26 20.70 5.12 -25.89
CA LYS A 26 20.95 4.62 -27.26
C LYS A 26 19.91 3.59 -27.72
N ASP A 27 19.32 2.86 -26.77
CA ASP A 27 18.34 1.82 -27.04
C ASP A 27 16.95 2.44 -27.30
N LYS A 28 16.43 2.22 -28.52
CA LYS A 28 15.12 2.73 -28.96
C LYS A 28 13.95 2.16 -28.17
N PHE A 29 14.03 0.89 -27.77
CA PHE A 29 12.99 0.25 -26.97
C PHE A 29 12.94 0.85 -25.57
N LEU A 30 14.11 1.01 -24.93
CA LEU A 30 14.18 1.62 -23.60
C LEU A 30 13.81 3.11 -23.62
N ALA A 31 14.21 3.84 -24.66
CA ALA A 31 13.79 5.22 -24.85
C ALA A 31 12.26 5.33 -24.95
N ARG A 32 11.63 4.50 -25.80
CA ARG A 32 10.16 4.47 -25.92
C ARG A 32 9.48 4.11 -24.59
N LYS A 33 9.97 3.08 -23.91
CA LYS A 33 9.44 2.67 -22.60
C LYS A 33 9.57 3.78 -21.55
N LEU A 34 10.68 4.52 -21.55
CA LEU A 34 10.88 5.65 -20.66
C LEU A 34 9.93 6.81 -20.97
N TYR A 35 9.75 7.11 -22.27
CA TYR A 35 8.79 8.10 -22.71
C TYR A 35 7.37 7.75 -22.26
N ASP A 36 6.91 6.51 -22.50
CA ASP A 36 5.56 6.08 -22.13
C ASP A 36 5.34 6.23 -20.61
N LYS A 37 6.31 5.79 -19.80
CA LYS A 37 6.24 5.90 -18.32
C LYS A 37 6.29 7.33 -17.81
N LEU A 38 7.12 8.19 -18.42
CA LEU A 38 7.17 9.60 -18.07
C LEU A 38 5.88 10.31 -18.48
N SER A 39 5.33 9.98 -19.65
CA SER A 39 4.06 10.51 -20.13
C SER A 39 2.93 10.14 -19.19
N ASP A 40 2.81 8.86 -18.79
CA ASP A 40 1.81 8.41 -17.81
C ASP A 40 1.92 9.19 -16.50
N PHE A 41 3.15 9.39 -16.00
CA PHE A 41 3.41 10.15 -14.77
C PHE A 41 2.95 11.61 -14.89
N VAL A 42 3.32 12.29 -15.98
CA VAL A 42 2.93 13.68 -16.25
C VAL A 42 1.42 13.80 -16.44
N SER A 43 0.80 12.92 -17.22
CA SER A 43 -0.64 12.92 -17.46
C SER A 43 -1.43 12.78 -16.17
N VAL A 44 -1.01 11.88 -15.26
CA VAL A 44 -1.70 11.72 -13.98
C VAL A 44 -1.50 12.94 -13.08
N TYR A 45 -0.32 13.57 -13.06
CA TYR A 45 -0.09 14.77 -12.26
C TYR A 45 -0.85 16.00 -12.77
N SER A 46 -1.05 16.12 -14.08
CA SER A 46 -1.77 17.24 -14.69
C SER A 46 -3.29 17.15 -14.55
N LEU A 47 -3.83 15.98 -14.20
CA LEU A 47 -5.26 15.84 -13.99
C LEU A 47 -5.68 16.57 -12.71
N PRO A 48 -6.80 17.31 -12.72
CA PRO A 48 -7.36 17.84 -11.49
C PRO A 48 -7.71 16.66 -10.57
N PRO A 49 -7.49 16.79 -9.25
CA PRO A 49 -7.97 15.80 -8.30
C PRO A 49 -9.50 15.72 -8.43
N LYS A 50 -10.00 14.68 -9.13
CA LYS A 50 -11.43 14.38 -9.19
C LYS A 50 -11.96 14.09 -7.79
N ASP A 51 -13.27 14.08 -7.63
CA ASP A 51 -14.00 13.87 -6.36
C ASP A 51 -13.49 12.69 -5.49
N ASN A 52 -12.82 11.71 -6.10
CA ASN A 52 -12.06 10.66 -5.41
C ASN A 52 -10.56 10.98 -5.28
N VAL A 53 -10.19 11.87 -4.35
CA VAL A 53 -8.80 12.20 -3.98
C VAL A 53 -7.97 10.95 -3.64
N ALA A 54 -8.60 9.93 -3.04
CA ALA A 54 -7.96 8.64 -2.73
C ALA A 54 -7.53 7.88 -3.99
N GLN A 55 -8.36 7.90 -5.04
CA GLN A 55 -8.05 7.25 -6.31
C GLN A 55 -6.96 8.00 -7.06
N TYR A 56 -7.01 9.34 -7.07
CA TYR A 56 -5.97 10.17 -7.66
C TYR A 56 -4.59 9.92 -7.04
N SER A 57 -4.50 9.95 -5.70
CA SER A 57 -3.24 9.71 -5.00
C SER A 57 -2.70 8.29 -5.21
N THR A 58 -3.59 7.30 -5.30
CA THR A 58 -3.22 5.90 -5.58
C THR A 58 -2.65 5.76 -7.00
N THR A 59 -3.33 6.31 -8.00
CA THR A 59 -2.87 6.26 -9.40
C THR A 59 -1.54 6.97 -9.57
N LEU A 60 -1.36 8.13 -8.94
CA LEU A 60 -0.11 8.90 -8.97
C LEU A 60 1.04 8.16 -8.27
N LEU A 61 0.76 7.43 -7.19
CA LEU A 61 1.73 6.55 -6.55
C LEU A 61 2.12 5.38 -7.46
N THR A 62 1.15 4.79 -8.17
CA THR A 62 1.39 3.69 -9.11
C THR A 62 2.28 4.13 -10.27
N THR A 63 2.03 5.28 -10.89
CA THR A 63 2.88 5.80 -11.97
C THR A 63 4.28 6.17 -11.46
N THR A 64 4.37 6.75 -10.25
CA THR A 64 5.64 7.03 -9.58
C THR A 64 6.47 5.75 -9.35
N ASN A 65 5.85 4.67 -8.85
CA ASN A 65 6.52 3.40 -8.65
C ASN A 65 6.95 2.76 -9.97
N SER A 66 6.11 2.81 -11.01
CA SER A 66 6.43 2.25 -12.31
C SER A 66 7.63 2.96 -12.97
N LEU A 67 7.77 4.27 -12.76
CA LEU A 67 8.93 5.02 -13.23
C LEU A 67 10.19 4.66 -12.44
N LEU A 68 10.09 4.49 -11.11
CA LEU A 68 11.21 4.03 -10.27
C LEU A 68 11.70 2.64 -10.69
N GLU A 69 10.81 1.69 -10.92
CA GLU A 69 11.16 0.34 -11.39
C GLU A 69 11.93 0.38 -12.72
N LEU A 70 11.56 1.29 -13.63
CA LEU A 70 12.29 1.47 -14.88
C LEU A 70 13.68 2.08 -14.64
N LEU A 71 13.81 3.06 -13.74
CA LEU A 71 15.12 3.60 -13.37
C LEU A 71 16.02 2.52 -12.73
N ASP A 72 15.44 1.62 -11.92
CA ASP A 72 16.15 0.48 -11.35
C ASP A 72 16.68 -0.47 -12.44
N TYR A 73 15.85 -0.76 -13.43
CA TYR A 73 16.28 -1.53 -14.59
C TYR A 73 17.41 -0.82 -15.40
N LEU A 74 17.31 0.50 -15.59
CA LEU A 74 18.33 1.27 -16.30
C LEU A 74 19.68 1.28 -15.57
N GLU A 75 19.66 1.28 -14.23
CA GLU A 75 20.87 1.15 -13.42
C GLU A 75 21.53 -0.23 -13.60
N HIS A 76 20.72 -1.30 -13.47
CA HIS A 76 21.22 -2.67 -13.58
C HIS A 76 21.79 -2.97 -14.97
N SER A 77 21.19 -2.39 -16.01
CA SER A 77 21.68 -2.54 -17.39
C SER A 77 22.91 -1.67 -17.70
N LYS A 78 23.34 -0.78 -16.80
CA LYS A 78 24.48 0.15 -16.97
C LYS A 78 24.41 0.97 -18.27
N THR A 79 23.19 1.18 -18.79
CA THR A 79 22.94 1.85 -20.08
C THR A 79 22.97 3.37 -19.97
N THR A 80 22.92 3.92 -18.75
CA THR A 80 22.77 5.35 -18.48
C THR A 80 23.87 5.82 -17.52
N ALA A 81 24.30 7.07 -17.66
CA ALA A 81 25.19 7.72 -16.70
C ALA A 81 24.57 7.72 -15.28
N ALA A 82 25.39 7.43 -14.27
CA ALA A 82 24.94 7.31 -12.88
C ALA A 82 24.36 8.63 -12.35
N THR A 83 24.95 9.78 -12.72
CA THR A 83 24.60 11.08 -12.13
C THR A 83 23.15 11.50 -12.45
N PRO A 84 22.66 11.54 -13.71
CA PRO A 84 21.26 11.85 -14.00
C PRO A 84 20.29 10.87 -13.34
N LEU A 85 20.65 9.58 -13.26
CA LEU A 85 19.85 8.53 -12.66
C LEU A 85 19.65 8.76 -11.15
N LEU A 86 20.71 9.10 -10.43
CA LEU A 86 20.67 9.40 -8.99
C LEU A 86 19.80 10.63 -8.69
N TYR A 87 19.92 11.69 -9.49
CA TYR A 87 19.09 12.90 -9.31
C TYR A 87 17.61 12.64 -9.64
N ALA A 88 17.32 11.86 -10.68
CA ALA A 88 15.95 11.44 -11.00
C ALA A 88 15.34 10.64 -9.86
N ARG A 89 16.06 9.64 -9.32
CA ARG A 89 15.59 8.88 -8.15
C ARG A 89 15.37 9.73 -6.92
N ARG A 90 16.33 10.61 -6.58
CA ARG A 90 16.21 11.49 -5.41
C ARG A 90 14.93 12.34 -5.49
N SER A 91 14.66 12.93 -6.64
CA SER A 91 13.45 13.75 -6.86
C SER A 91 12.16 12.93 -6.82
N LEU A 92 12.15 11.72 -7.42
CA LEU A 92 11.03 10.78 -7.34
C LEU A 92 10.74 10.29 -5.92
N PHE A 93 11.77 10.01 -5.12
CA PHE A 93 11.58 9.62 -3.73
C PHE A 93 11.04 10.77 -2.88
N ALA A 94 11.54 12.00 -3.08
CA ALA A 94 11.00 13.18 -2.40
C ALA A 94 9.52 13.40 -2.76
N PHE A 95 9.18 13.26 -4.05
CA PHE A 95 7.80 13.33 -4.52
C PHE A 95 6.93 12.23 -3.89
N LYS A 96 7.40 10.98 -3.90
CA LYS A 96 6.69 9.84 -3.28
C LYS A 96 6.45 10.04 -1.78
N LEU A 97 7.43 10.55 -1.05
CA LEU A 97 7.29 10.85 0.37
C LEU A 97 6.18 11.87 0.62
N GLN A 98 6.10 12.91 -0.20
CA GLN A 98 5.02 13.91 -0.11
C GLN A 98 3.65 13.37 -0.49
N LEU A 99 3.57 12.37 -1.38
CA LEU A 99 2.30 11.67 -1.65
C LEU A 99 1.83 10.87 -0.44
N ILE A 100 2.75 10.16 0.20
CA ILE A 100 2.45 9.31 1.37
C ILE A 100 2.07 10.17 2.58
N ARG A 101 2.80 11.26 2.84
CA ARG A 101 2.51 12.18 3.96
C ARG A 101 1.14 12.84 3.87
N ILE A 102 0.62 13.04 2.65
CA ILE A 102 -0.66 13.71 2.41
C ILE A 102 -1.85 12.74 2.45
N GLN A 103 -1.62 11.42 2.53
CA GLN A 103 -2.70 10.48 2.81
C GLN A 103 -3.10 10.57 4.30
N PRO A 104 -4.36 10.92 4.63
CA PRO A 104 -4.81 10.90 6.01
C PRO A 104 -4.89 9.44 6.47
N GLY A 105 -3.89 9.00 7.23
CA GLY A 105 -3.95 7.72 7.94
C GLY A 105 -2.80 6.75 7.73
N GLN A 106 -1.55 7.21 7.83
CA GLN A 106 -0.51 6.33 8.39
C GLN A 106 0.10 7.02 9.61
N PRO A 107 -0.21 6.58 10.84
CA PRO A 107 0.59 6.98 11.98
C PRO A 107 2.00 6.46 11.70
N ILE A 108 2.96 7.39 11.66
CA ILE A 108 4.37 7.08 11.82
C ILE A 108 4.44 6.45 13.21
N ILE A 109 4.50 5.12 13.27
CA ILE A 109 4.83 4.42 14.51
C ILE A 109 6.34 4.61 14.68
N GLU A 110 6.72 5.80 15.16
CA GLU A 110 7.92 5.91 15.97
C GLU A 110 7.69 5.02 17.19
N LYS A 111 8.59 4.04 17.31
CA LYS A 111 8.53 2.96 18.27
C LYS A 111 8.97 3.51 19.63
N GLU A 112 8.19 4.39 20.23
CA GLU A 112 8.36 4.74 21.63
C GLU A 112 7.28 4.06 22.47
N ARG A 113 7.75 3.14 23.31
CA ARG A 113 6.95 2.47 24.33
C ARG A 113 6.42 3.52 25.29
N ALA A 114 5.15 3.89 25.16
CA ALA A 114 4.37 4.42 26.26
C ALA A 114 2.98 3.79 26.20
N ALA A 115 2.61 3.14 27.30
CA ALA A 115 1.32 2.50 27.46
C ALA A 115 0.20 3.55 27.60
N SER A 116 -0.98 3.20 27.05
CA SER A 116 -2.34 3.73 27.32
C SER A 116 -2.89 4.77 26.34
N PRO A 117 -4.23 4.96 26.21
CA PRO A 117 -5.37 4.09 26.53
C PRO A 117 -6.25 3.79 25.28
N VAL A 118 -7.02 2.70 25.36
CA VAL A 118 -7.94 2.26 24.31
C VAL A 118 -9.17 3.17 24.26
N THR A 119 -9.36 3.89 23.15
CA THR A 119 -10.64 4.56 22.84
C THR A 119 -11.55 3.59 22.06
N PRO A 120 -12.84 3.47 22.45
CA PRO A 120 -13.74 2.51 21.82
C PRO A 120 -14.19 3.03 20.45
N LYS A 121 -13.81 2.31 19.38
CA LYS A 121 -14.36 2.55 18.04
C LYS A 121 -15.83 2.13 18.03
N ILE A 122 -16.67 3.10 17.65
CA ILE A 122 -18.11 2.99 17.44
C ILE A 122 -18.43 1.70 16.66
N LYS A 123 -19.19 0.81 17.30
CA LYS A 123 -19.60 -0.48 16.75
C LYS A 123 -20.58 -0.24 15.60
N LYS A 124 -20.16 -0.55 14.37
CA LYS A 124 -21.14 -0.84 13.30
C LYS A 124 -21.83 -2.13 13.69
N GLU A 125 -23.16 -2.12 13.80
CA GLU A 125 -23.94 -3.33 14.02
C GLU A 125 -23.61 -4.35 12.93
N ILE A 126 -22.92 -5.42 13.33
CA ILE A 126 -22.60 -6.52 12.44
C ILE A 126 -23.87 -7.34 12.31
N ASN A 127 -24.41 -7.42 11.10
CA ASN A 127 -25.51 -8.33 10.81
C ASN A 127 -24.98 -9.79 10.90
N LEU A 128 -25.29 -10.46 12.01
CA LEU A 128 -24.75 -11.77 12.44
C LEU A 128 -25.48 -12.96 11.78
N SER A 129 -25.88 -12.85 10.52
CA SER A 129 -26.64 -13.93 9.87
C SER A 129 -25.74 -14.99 9.22
N GLY A 130 -26.02 -16.27 9.51
CA GLY A 130 -25.55 -17.45 8.78
C GLY A 130 -24.17 -17.97 9.18
N ASN A 131 -23.29 -18.18 8.19
CA ASN A 131 -21.98 -18.84 8.38
C ASN A 131 -21.03 -18.10 9.36
N LYS A 132 -21.21 -16.79 9.53
CA LYS A 132 -20.41 -15.98 10.46
C LYS A 132 -20.67 -16.35 11.92
N GLU A 133 -21.93 -16.62 12.26
CA GLU A 133 -22.33 -17.03 13.60
C GLU A 133 -21.78 -18.41 13.94
N LYS A 134 -21.82 -19.35 12.99
CA LYS A 134 -21.23 -20.68 13.15
C LYS A 134 -19.72 -20.61 13.40
N ILE A 135 -19.00 -19.78 12.63
CA ILE A 135 -17.56 -19.57 12.81
C ILE A 135 -17.26 -18.93 14.17
N LEU A 136 -18.06 -17.94 14.59
CA LEU A 136 -17.90 -17.31 15.90
C LEU A 136 -18.13 -18.31 17.04
N ASN A 137 -19.17 -19.14 16.94
CA ASN A 137 -19.50 -20.16 17.93
C ASN A 137 -18.42 -21.26 17.99
N TYR A 138 -17.79 -21.59 16.86
CA TYR A 138 -16.63 -22.47 16.84
C TYR A 138 -15.44 -21.86 17.61
N ILE A 139 -15.10 -20.60 17.36
CA ILE A 139 -13.98 -19.91 18.05
C ILE A 139 -14.28 -19.72 19.56
N LYS A 140 -15.56 -19.60 19.96
CA LYS A 140 -15.97 -19.61 21.38
C LYS A 140 -15.70 -20.96 22.06
N ARG A 141 -15.92 -22.07 21.35
CA ARG A 141 -15.72 -23.44 21.88
C ARG A 141 -14.25 -23.85 21.89
N SER A 142 -13.48 -23.36 20.93
CA SER A 142 -12.05 -23.66 20.75
C SER A 142 -11.22 -22.36 20.77
N PRO A 143 -10.85 -21.86 21.97
CA PRO A 143 -10.00 -20.68 22.06
C PRO A 143 -8.62 -20.96 21.44
N ASP A 144 -7.99 -19.95 20.87
CA ASP A 144 -6.71 -20.08 20.13
C ASP A 144 -6.81 -20.97 18.88
N SER A 145 -7.93 -20.93 18.16
CA SER A 145 -8.07 -21.64 16.87
C SER A 145 -7.18 -21.01 15.78
N ARG A 146 -6.41 -21.82 15.04
CA ARG A 146 -5.61 -21.33 13.90
C ARG A 146 -6.50 -21.12 12.68
N THR A 147 -6.08 -20.22 11.77
CA THR A 147 -6.78 -20.02 10.48
C THR A 147 -6.96 -21.34 9.72
N LYS A 148 -5.96 -22.23 9.73
CA LYS A 148 -6.02 -23.51 9.01
C LYS A 148 -7.08 -24.45 9.60
N ASP A 149 -7.17 -24.50 10.92
CA ASP A 149 -8.12 -25.38 11.63
C ASP A 149 -9.56 -24.92 11.37
N ILE A 150 -9.80 -23.61 11.36
CA ILE A 150 -11.10 -23.03 11.02
C ILE A 150 -11.44 -23.29 9.54
N ILE A 151 -10.47 -23.21 8.64
CA ILE A 151 -10.69 -23.53 7.21
C ILE A 151 -11.04 -25.01 7.04
N TYR A 152 -10.38 -25.89 7.79
CA TYR A 152 -10.64 -27.34 7.73
C TYR A 152 -12.05 -27.69 8.23
N GLU A 153 -12.44 -27.14 9.39
CA GLU A 153 -13.78 -27.35 9.95
C GLU A 153 -14.89 -26.84 9.01
N PHE A 154 -14.65 -25.69 8.37
CA PHE A 154 -15.58 -25.08 7.42
C PHE A 154 -15.19 -25.37 5.96
N SER A 155 -14.69 -26.57 5.67
CA SER A 155 -14.26 -26.99 4.33
C SER A 155 -15.35 -26.98 3.26
N VAL A 156 -16.62 -27.00 3.68
CA VAL A 156 -17.80 -26.78 2.80
C VAL A 156 -17.79 -25.37 2.19
N LEU A 157 -17.09 -24.41 2.81
CA LEU A 157 -16.90 -23.05 2.31
C LEU A 157 -15.52 -22.90 1.65
N SER A 158 -15.43 -22.03 0.63
CA SER A 158 -14.13 -21.67 0.07
C SER A 158 -13.24 -21.00 1.12
N GLU A 159 -11.92 -21.21 1.04
CA GLU A 159 -10.97 -20.55 1.93
C GLU A 159 -11.12 -19.02 1.93
N ARG A 160 -11.43 -18.44 0.76
CA ARG A 160 -11.64 -17.00 0.59
C ARG A 160 -12.85 -16.53 1.40
N THR A 161 -13.93 -17.31 1.40
CA THR A 161 -15.16 -17.02 2.16
C THR A 161 -14.90 -17.08 3.66
N VAL A 162 -14.16 -18.09 4.14
CA VAL A 162 -13.78 -18.22 5.55
C VAL A 162 -12.90 -17.05 6.00
N LYS A 163 -11.85 -16.72 5.23
CA LYS A 163 -10.97 -15.58 5.51
C LYS A 163 -11.72 -14.24 5.50
N ARG A 164 -12.69 -14.06 4.61
CA ARG A 164 -13.56 -12.87 4.57
C ARG A 164 -14.42 -12.75 5.82
N ASN A 165 -15.10 -13.82 6.23
CA ASN A 165 -15.92 -13.84 7.45
C ASN A 165 -15.09 -13.56 8.71
N LEU A 166 -13.90 -14.16 8.82
CA LEU A 166 -12.97 -13.89 9.92
C LEU A 166 -12.51 -12.42 9.95
N LYS A 167 -12.23 -11.82 8.78
CA LYS A 167 -11.89 -10.40 8.69
C LYS A 167 -13.04 -9.52 9.18
N GLU A 168 -14.27 -9.86 8.84
CA GLU A 168 -15.46 -9.12 9.27
C GLU A 168 -15.70 -9.25 10.79
N LEU A 169 -15.57 -10.46 11.35
CA LEU A 169 -15.66 -10.70 12.81
C LEU A 169 -14.59 -9.94 13.60
N VAL A 170 -13.37 -9.84 13.05
CA VAL A 170 -12.29 -9.02 13.65
C VAL A 170 -12.61 -7.53 13.53
N SER A 171 -13.08 -7.08 12.36
CA SER A 171 -13.36 -5.67 12.13
C SER A 171 -14.49 -5.11 13.00
N GLY A 172 -15.44 -5.96 13.40
CA GLY A 172 -16.50 -5.55 14.32
C GLY A 172 -16.28 -5.98 15.77
N GLY A 173 -15.07 -6.41 16.13
CA GLY A 173 -14.66 -6.56 17.53
C GLY A 173 -15.30 -7.74 18.26
N LEU A 174 -15.68 -8.80 17.56
CA LEU A 174 -16.15 -10.05 18.18
C LEU A 174 -15.03 -11.07 18.38
N VAL A 175 -13.96 -10.95 17.59
CA VAL A 175 -12.81 -11.86 17.61
C VAL A 175 -11.54 -11.04 17.50
N LYS A 176 -10.52 -11.39 18.27
CA LYS A 176 -9.19 -10.79 18.21
C LYS A 176 -8.22 -11.74 17.50
N LYS A 177 -7.40 -11.15 16.64
CA LYS A 177 -6.34 -11.83 15.91
C LYS A 177 -5.03 -11.72 16.69
N SER A 178 -4.39 -12.85 17.00
CA SER A 178 -3.02 -12.89 17.53
C SER A 178 -2.11 -13.62 16.56
N SER A 179 -0.90 -13.08 16.37
CA SER A 179 0.20 -13.79 15.72
C SER A 179 1.22 -14.13 16.78
N LYS A 180 1.51 -15.42 16.97
CA LYS A 180 2.61 -15.85 17.83
C LYS A 180 3.89 -15.79 16.98
N ASP A 181 4.85 -14.96 17.37
CA ASP A 181 6.09 -14.68 16.61
C ASP A 181 6.91 -15.94 16.27
N LYS A 182 6.71 -17.03 17.01
CA LYS A 182 7.44 -18.29 16.82
C LYS A 182 7.04 -19.08 15.57
N ASP A 183 5.78 -19.00 15.12
CA ASP A 183 5.24 -19.93 14.10
C ASP A 183 4.72 -19.25 12.82
N LYS A 184 4.75 -17.91 12.73
CA LYS A 184 4.05 -17.12 11.69
C LYS A 184 2.55 -17.48 11.52
N ALA A 185 1.99 -18.25 12.47
CA ALA A 185 0.62 -18.72 12.44
C ALA A 185 -0.32 -17.67 13.05
N VAL A 186 -1.50 -17.55 12.45
CA VAL A 186 -2.55 -16.63 12.87
C VAL A 186 -3.58 -17.40 13.70
N TYR A 187 -3.82 -16.90 14.90
CA TYR A 187 -4.76 -17.44 15.87
C TYR A 187 -5.91 -16.47 16.10
N TYR A 188 -7.06 -17.02 16.44
CA TYR A 188 -8.28 -16.27 16.75
C TYR A 188 -8.80 -16.67 18.13
N HIS A 189 -9.13 -15.67 18.93
CA HIS A 189 -9.81 -15.83 20.22
C HIS A 189 -10.92 -14.78 20.34
N VAL A 190 -11.95 -15.10 21.10
CA VAL A 190 -13.05 -14.16 21.37
C VAL A 190 -12.56 -13.06 22.31
N ILE A 191 -13.08 -11.84 22.13
CA ILE A 191 -12.82 -10.70 23.03
C ILE A 191 -13.63 -10.85 24.31
#